data_AF-A0A524EY13-F1
#
_entry.id   AF-A0A524EY13-F1
#
_cell.length_a   1.000
_cell.length_b   1.000
_cell.length_c   1.000
_cell.angle_alpha   90.00
_cell.angle_beta   90.00
_cell.angle_gamma   90.00
#
_symmetry.space_group_name_H-M   'P 1'
#
loop_
_entity.id
_entity.type
_entity.pdbx_description
1 polymer ?
#
loop_
_entity_poly.entity_id
_entity_poly.type
_entity_poly.pdbx_seq_one_letter_code
_entity_poly.pdbx_strand_id
1 'polypeptide(L)'
;MLFQDYFEFFDIWSATESGLYFIVVGYLVLIFFYFLLMRFRTSKKVYWFYFSLLFLFLAVGRFFFIVYYYYAPELDLAPLEIVGILMVYYRLATFSTWLGIACLMGVLGILFFPPLSDVPVEEKGGIVGKIKNLLKKKYMRIFLKALLILIPIGVGIAALTLPDALFMDPDFEDKYGIDGSFFITIFGYPVGRAVLNFILLPIFVAIIPFLYIYLATRTFGVLRRSYALNAIGFLLYVLGRILDGLFDNMGWVHVSALAPPLLILLSLLIIVIANNYEQLK
;
A
#
# COMPACT_ATOMS: atom_id res chain seq x y z
N MET A 1 -0.66 -37.71 1.50
CA MET A 1 -0.78 -36.40 0.84
C MET A 1 0.43 -36.25 -0.07
N LEU A 2 0.25 -36.16 -1.40
CA LEU A 2 1.35 -36.26 -2.39
C LEU A 2 2.34 -35.08 -2.41
N PHE A 3 2.18 -34.09 -1.54
CA PHE A 3 3.00 -32.86 -1.50
C PHE A 3 3.62 -32.57 -0.13
N GLN A 4 3.42 -33.43 0.87
CA GLN A 4 3.76 -33.11 2.26
C GLN A 4 5.20 -33.47 2.64
N ASP A 5 5.91 -34.24 1.81
CA ASP A 5 7.25 -34.76 2.14
C ASP A 5 8.39 -33.75 1.89
N TYR A 6 8.11 -32.58 1.30
CA TYR A 6 9.12 -31.57 0.92
C TYR A 6 8.96 -30.19 1.58
N PHE A 7 7.87 -29.94 2.31
CA PHE A 7 7.62 -28.65 2.95
C PHE A 7 7.33 -28.82 4.44
N GLU A 8 8.05 -28.09 5.28
CA GLU A 8 7.97 -28.20 6.74
C GLU A 8 6.95 -27.23 7.33
N PHE A 9 6.78 -26.04 6.74
CA PHE A 9 5.87 -24.99 7.23
C PHE A 9 4.69 -24.70 6.28
N PHE A 10 4.67 -25.30 5.08
CA PHE A 10 3.68 -25.03 4.04
C PHE A 10 2.46 -25.96 4.11
N ASP A 11 1.44 -25.56 4.85
CA ASP A 11 0.17 -26.28 4.95
C ASP A 11 -0.82 -25.94 3.82
N ILE A 12 -1.95 -26.65 3.77
CA ILE A 12 -2.98 -26.42 2.73
C ILE A 12 -3.58 -25.01 2.78
N TRP A 13 -3.62 -24.38 3.97
CA TRP A 13 -4.15 -23.04 4.14
C TRP A 13 -3.15 -21.99 3.65
N SER A 14 -1.86 -22.19 3.90
CA SER A 14 -0.74 -21.42 3.36
C SER A 14 -0.69 -21.53 1.83
N ALA A 15 -0.92 -22.72 1.28
CA ALA A 15 -1.05 -22.91 -0.17
C ALA A 15 -2.24 -22.14 -0.76
N THR A 16 -3.37 -22.15 -0.07
CA THR A 16 -4.58 -21.44 -0.49
C THR A 16 -4.38 -19.93 -0.42
N GLU A 17 -3.83 -19.43 0.68
CA GLU A 17 -3.59 -18.01 0.93
C GLU A 17 -2.55 -17.45 -0.05
N SER A 18 -1.41 -18.13 -0.22
CA SER A 18 -0.40 -17.75 -1.21
C SER A 18 -0.95 -17.77 -2.63
N GLY A 19 -1.76 -18.77 -2.99
CA GLY A 19 -2.45 -18.84 -4.28
C GLY A 19 -3.38 -17.65 -4.51
N LEU A 20 -4.18 -17.26 -3.52
CA LEU A 20 -5.04 -16.07 -3.60
C LEU A 20 -4.20 -14.79 -3.72
N TYR A 21 -3.10 -14.67 -2.99
CA TYR A 21 -2.20 -13.53 -3.12
C TYR A 21 -1.48 -13.48 -4.48
N PHE A 22 -1.18 -14.61 -5.12
CA PHE A 22 -0.69 -14.63 -6.50
C PHE A 22 -1.76 -14.14 -7.48
N ILE A 23 -3.04 -14.50 -7.27
CA ILE A 23 -4.15 -13.95 -8.07
C ILE A 23 -4.24 -12.43 -7.87
N VAL A 24 -4.07 -11.93 -6.63
CA VAL A 24 -3.98 -10.49 -6.34
C VAL A 24 -2.83 -9.84 -7.12
N VAL A 25 -1.63 -10.43 -7.10
CA VAL A 25 -0.47 -9.92 -7.86
C VAL A 25 -0.78 -9.87 -9.36
N GLY A 26 -1.31 -10.96 -9.93
CA GLY A 26 -1.69 -11.01 -11.34
C GLY A 26 -2.71 -9.93 -11.70
N TYR A 27 -3.71 -9.72 -10.84
CA TYR A 27 -4.72 -8.69 -11.04
C TYR A 27 -4.13 -7.26 -10.94
N LEU A 28 -3.23 -7.00 -9.99
CA LEU A 28 -2.51 -5.73 -9.88
C LEU A 28 -1.69 -5.43 -11.14
N VAL A 29 -1.01 -6.43 -11.71
CA VAL A 29 -0.25 -6.30 -12.97
C VAL A 29 -1.18 -6.01 -14.15
N LEU A 30 -2.33 -6.69 -14.25
CA LEU A 30 -3.33 -6.40 -15.27
C LEU A 30 -3.85 -4.96 -15.17
N ILE A 31 -4.14 -4.50 -13.96
CA ILE A 31 -4.58 -3.11 -13.71
C ILE A 31 -3.49 -2.12 -14.10
N PHE A 32 -2.22 -2.40 -13.76
CA PHE A 32 -1.09 -1.58 -14.18
C PHE A 32 -1.08 -1.39 -15.70
N PHE A 33 -1.14 -2.49 -16.46
CA PHE A 33 -1.15 -2.41 -17.93
C PHE A 33 -2.40 -1.71 -18.46
N TYR A 34 -3.57 -1.92 -17.87
CA TYR A 34 -4.79 -1.20 -18.23
C TYR A 34 -4.61 0.32 -18.09
N PHE A 35 -4.14 0.81 -16.93
CA PHE A 35 -3.95 2.25 -16.73
C PHE A 35 -2.80 2.81 -17.57
N LEU A 36 -1.71 2.06 -17.75
CA LEU A 36 -0.58 2.52 -18.55
C LEU A 36 -0.94 2.62 -20.03
N LEU A 37 -1.46 1.53 -20.61
CA LEU A 37 -1.66 1.40 -22.06
C LEU A 37 -2.97 2.01 -22.55
N MET A 38 -4.06 1.90 -21.78
CA MET A 38 -5.37 2.39 -22.20
C MET A 38 -5.63 3.82 -21.74
N ARG A 39 -5.24 4.17 -20.50
CA ARG A 39 -5.55 5.49 -19.91
C ARG A 39 -4.45 6.51 -20.12
N PHE A 40 -3.24 6.21 -19.67
CA PHE A 40 -2.13 7.15 -19.73
C PHE A 40 -1.67 7.37 -21.17
N ARG A 41 -1.49 6.32 -21.96
CA ARG A 41 -1.09 6.46 -23.37
C ARG A 41 -2.04 7.36 -24.18
N THR A 42 -3.35 7.23 -23.94
CA THR A 42 -4.40 7.96 -24.67
C THR A 42 -4.55 9.40 -24.18
N SER A 43 -4.64 9.61 -22.86
CA SER A 43 -4.94 10.94 -22.30
C SER A 43 -3.70 11.78 -21.99
N LYS A 44 -2.52 11.15 -21.87
CA LYS A 44 -1.24 11.74 -21.43
C LYS A 44 -1.29 12.49 -20.11
N LYS A 45 -2.36 12.32 -19.32
CA LYS A 45 -2.50 12.97 -18.01
C LYS A 45 -1.60 12.27 -16.99
N VAL A 46 -0.74 13.05 -16.34
CA VAL A 46 0.27 12.56 -15.38
C VAL A 46 -0.35 11.77 -14.22
N TYR A 47 -1.58 12.08 -13.80
CA TYR A 47 -2.21 11.32 -12.71
C TYR A 47 -2.44 9.85 -13.06
N TRP A 48 -2.75 9.51 -14.31
CA TRP A 48 -2.92 8.12 -14.73
C TRP A 48 -1.60 7.36 -14.74
N PHE A 49 -0.50 8.05 -15.00
CA PHE A 49 0.83 7.46 -14.90
C PHE A 49 1.15 7.08 -13.46
N TYR A 50 0.97 8.00 -12.50
CA TYR A 50 1.11 7.69 -11.08
C TYR A 50 0.17 6.56 -10.65
N PHE A 51 -1.07 6.57 -11.12
CA PHE A 51 -2.04 5.52 -10.81
C PHE A 51 -1.61 4.16 -11.37
N SER A 52 -0.98 4.10 -12.56
CA SER A 52 -0.41 2.86 -13.08
C SER A 52 0.76 2.38 -12.21
N LEU A 53 1.74 3.24 -11.92
CA LEU A 53 2.92 2.88 -11.13
C LEU A 53 2.57 2.42 -9.71
N LEU A 54 1.51 2.98 -9.12
CA LEU A 54 0.96 2.51 -7.85
C LEU A 54 0.71 0.99 -7.88
N PHE A 55 -0.02 0.48 -8.87
CA PHE A 55 -0.34 -0.94 -8.94
C PHE A 55 0.87 -1.81 -9.23
N LEU A 56 1.82 -1.31 -10.03
CA LEU A 56 3.09 -2.00 -10.25
C LEU A 56 3.86 -2.18 -8.94
N PHE A 57 4.05 -1.11 -8.18
CA PHE A 57 4.79 -1.17 -6.91
C PHE A 57 4.06 -2.00 -5.85
N LEU A 58 2.72 -1.95 -5.80
CA LEU A 58 1.94 -2.85 -4.93
C LEU A 58 2.07 -4.32 -5.36
N ALA A 59 2.13 -4.62 -6.66
CA ALA A 59 2.34 -5.98 -7.16
C ALA A 59 3.72 -6.52 -6.77
N VAL A 60 4.77 -5.72 -6.98
CA VAL A 60 6.15 -6.07 -6.60
C VAL A 60 6.27 -6.24 -5.08
N GLY A 61 5.70 -5.32 -4.30
CA GLY A 61 5.69 -5.44 -2.84
C GLY A 61 4.97 -6.70 -2.37
N ARG A 62 3.82 -7.02 -2.96
CA ARG A 62 3.06 -8.23 -2.62
C ARG A 62 3.80 -9.50 -3.02
N PHE A 63 4.47 -9.53 -4.16
CA PHE A 63 5.33 -10.64 -4.56
C PHE A 63 6.42 -10.92 -3.52
N PHE A 64 7.13 -9.88 -3.06
CA PHE A 64 8.14 -10.06 -2.02
C PHE A 64 7.55 -10.51 -0.67
N PHE A 65 6.36 -10.04 -0.30
CA PHE A 65 5.66 -10.57 0.88
C PHE A 65 5.29 -12.05 0.73
N ILE A 66 4.86 -12.50 -0.45
CA ILE A 66 4.58 -13.92 -0.70
C ILE A 66 5.86 -14.75 -0.50
N VAL A 67 6.99 -14.29 -1.06
CA VAL A 67 8.27 -14.98 -0.85
C VAL A 67 8.65 -14.99 0.63
N TYR A 68 8.54 -13.86 1.32
CA TYR A 68 8.82 -13.73 2.75
C TYR A 68 8.00 -14.70 3.62
N TYR A 69 6.68 -14.75 3.42
CA TYR A 69 5.79 -15.52 4.29
C TYR A 69 5.79 -17.03 3.99
N TYR A 70 5.94 -17.41 2.71
CA TYR A 70 5.63 -18.79 2.31
C TYR A 70 6.81 -19.58 1.73
N TYR A 71 7.76 -18.91 1.08
CA TYR A 71 8.81 -19.62 0.32
C TYR A 71 10.19 -19.51 0.97
N ALA A 72 10.53 -18.36 1.53
CA ALA A 72 11.80 -18.15 2.22
C ALA A 72 11.95 -19.03 3.49
N PRO A 73 10.90 -19.28 4.31
CA PRO A 73 10.99 -20.20 5.45
C PRO A 73 11.29 -21.65 5.07
N GLU A 74 10.96 -22.06 3.84
CA GLU A 74 11.12 -23.45 3.35
C GLU A 74 12.50 -23.75 2.78
N LEU A 75 13.41 -22.77 2.81
CA LEU A 75 14.77 -22.96 2.32
C LEU A 75 15.57 -23.78 3.35
N ASP A 76 16.15 -24.90 2.91
CA ASP A 76 17.04 -25.74 3.71
C ASP A 76 18.43 -25.07 3.84
N LEU A 77 18.52 -24.07 4.73
CA LEU A 77 19.71 -23.27 4.99
C LEU A 77 19.94 -23.14 6.50
N ALA A 78 21.13 -22.66 6.89
CA ALA A 78 21.40 -22.39 8.31
C ALA A 78 20.45 -21.29 8.85
N PRO A 79 19.98 -21.38 10.12
CA PRO A 79 18.97 -20.45 10.66
C PRO A 79 19.30 -18.96 10.51
N LEU A 80 20.58 -18.60 10.69
CA LEU A 80 21.05 -17.23 10.51
C LEU A 80 20.91 -16.73 9.06
N GLU A 81 21.17 -17.61 8.08
CA GLU A 81 21.06 -17.30 6.66
C GLU A 81 19.59 -17.13 6.24
N ILE A 82 18.70 -18.01 6.73
CA ILE A 82 17.25 -17.92 6.51
C ILE A 82 16.74 -16.57 7.02
N VAL A 83 17.10 -16.18 8.24
CA VAL A 83 16.65 -14.90 8.81
C VAL A 83 17.21 -13.71 8.04
N GLY A 84 18.45 -13.76 7.58
CA GLY A 84 19.00 -12.74 6.68
C GLY A 84 18.17 -12.60 5.40
N ILE A 85 17.82 -13.71 4.76
CA ILE A 85 16.98 -13.73 3.54
C ILE A 85 15.58 -13.20 3.82
N LEU A 86 14.95 -13.63 4.92
CA LEU A 86 13.64 -13.14 5.35
C LEU A 86 13.65 -11.62 5.52
N MET A 87 14.65 -11.07 6.21
CA MET A 87 14.75 -9.63 6.41
C MET A 87 14.95 -8.87 5.10
N VAL A 88 15.74 -9.39 4.16
CA VAL A 88 15.90 -8.79 2.83
C VAL A 88 14.56 -8.74 2.08
N TYR A 89 13.82 -9.83 2.03
CA TYR A 89 12.51 -9.86 1.34
C TYR A 89 11.49 -8.95 2.01
N TYR A 90 11.42 -8.94 3.34
CA TYR A 90 10.55 -8.03 4.09
C TYR A 90 10.85 -6.56 3.77
N ARG A 91 12.13 -6.18 3.75
CA ARG A 91 12.58 -4.82 3.44
C ARG A 91 12.22 -4.40 2.03
N LEU A 92 12.46 -5.26 1.05
CA LEU A 92 12.11 -5.01 -0.35
C LEU A 92 10.59 -4.90 -0.54
N ALA A 93 9.81 -5.72 0.17
CA ALA A 93 8.35 -5.68 0.16
C ALA A 93 7.82 -4.35 0.72
N THR A 94 8.32 -3.95 1.89
CA THR A 94 7.95 -2.71 2.56
C THR A 94 8.37 -1.49 1.73
N PHE A 95 9.61 -1.47 1.21
CA PHE A 95 10.08 -0.40 0.32
C PHE A 95 9.19 -0.21 -0.90
N SER A 96 8.89 -1.31 -1.60
CA SER A 96 8.02 -1.28 -2.78
C SER A 96 6.62 -0.79 -2.44
N THR A 97 6.07 -1.21 -1.29
CA THR A 97 4.78 -0.71 -0.80
C THR A 97 4.80 0.81 -0.57
N TRP A 98 5.87 1.34 0.04
CA TRP A 98 6.04 2.77 0.27
C TRP A 98 6.25 3.58 -1.03
N LEU A 99 6.88 3.00 -2.06
CA LEU A 99 6.89 3.61 -3.40
C LEU A 99 5.50 3.65 -4.03
N GLY A 100 4.68 2.63 -3.80
CA GLY A 100 3.26 2.64 -4.15
C GLY A 100 2.52 3.80 -3.47
N ILE A 101 2.71 3.96 -2.16
CA ILE A 101 2.13 5.07 -1.39
C ILE A 101 2.63 6.42 -1.91
N ALA A 102 3.90 6.54 -2.32
CA ALA A 102 4.41 7.77 -2.94
C ALA A 102 3.71 8.11 -4.26
N CYS A 103 3.42 7.12 -5.09
CA CYS A 103 2.64 7.32 -6.31
C CYS A 103 1.22 7.81 -6.00
N LEU A 104 0.62 7.23 -4.97
CA LEU A 104 -0.71 7.59 -4.48
C LEU A 104 -0.74 9.02 -3.93
N MET A 105 0.28 9.43 -3.16
CA MET A 105 0.48 10.82 -2.75
C MET A 105 0.71 11.75 -3.94
N GLY A 106 1.33 11.27 -5.01
CA GLY A 106 1.45 12.00 -6.29
C GLY A 106 0.08 12.27 -6.92
N VAL A 107 -0.82 11.27 -6.93
CA VAL A 107 -2.21 11.45 -7.37
C VAL A 107 -2.93 12.48 -6.50
N LEU A 108 -2.83 12.35 -5.17
CA LEU A 108 -3.42 13.33 -4.24
C LEU A 108 -2.87 14.74 -4.46
N GLY A 109 -1.56 14.88 -4.64
CA GLY A 109 -0.91 16.17 -4.88
C GLY A 109 -1.42 16.84 -6.16
N ILE A 110 -1.70 16.07 -7.22
CA ILE A 110 -2.31 16.59 -8.44
C ILE A 110 -3.74 17.05 -8.18
N LEU A 111 -4.53 16.29 -7.42
CA LEU A 111 -5.94 16.58 -7.12
C LEU A 111 -6.12 17.77 -6.17
N PHE A 112 -5.30 17.88 -5.12
CA PHE A 112 -5.37 18.98 -4.14
C PHE A 112 -4.85 20.32 -4.68
N PHE A 113 -3.90 20.27 -5.61
CA PHE A 113 -3.24 21.47 -6.13
C PHE A 113 -3.31 21.53 -7.67
N PRO A 114 -4.50 21.76 -8.25
CA PRO A 114 -4.67 21.88 -9.69
C PRO A 114 -3.89 23.09 -10.27
N PRO A 115 -3.61 23.09 -11.59
CA PRO A 115 -2.96 24.21 -12.27
C PRO A 115 -3.75 25.53 -12.13
N LEU A 116 -3.05 26.65 -12.30
CA LEU A 116 -3.39 27.99 -11.78
C LEU A 116 -4.62 28.70 -12.41
N SER A 117 -5.40 28.07 -13.29
CA SER A 117 -6.40 28.78 -14.10
C SER A 117 -7.59 29.37 -13.33
N ASP A 118 -7.96 28.88 -12.14
CA ASP A 118 -9.35 29.06 -11.67
C ASP A 118 -9.56 29.58 -10.24
N VAL A 119 -8.64 30.37 -9.66
CA VAL A 119 -8.87 30.87 -8.28
C VAL A 119 -8.72 32.39 -8.16
N PRO A 120 -9.84 33.15 -8.14
CA PRO A 120 -9.80 34.58 -7.85
C PRO A 120 -9.19 34.86 -6.46
N VAL A 121 -8.52 36.00 -6.37
CA VAL A 121 -7.85 36.47 -5.16
C VAL A 121 -8.91 37.08 -4.23
N GLU A 122 -9.40 36.30 -3.26
CA GLU A 122 -10.10 36.90 -2.12
C GLU A 122 -9.09 37.33 -1.05
N GLU A 123 -8.95 38.65 -0.89
CA GLU A 123 -8.28 39.28 0.24
C GLU A 123 -9.20 39.27 1.47
N LYS A 124 -8.97 38.33 2.40
CA LYS A 124 -9.47 38.46 3.77
C LYS A 124 -8.27 38.58 4.71
N GLY A 125 -8.13 39.74 5.35
CA GLY A 125 -6.96 40.19 6.14
C GLY A 125 -6.72 39.50 7.49
N GLY A 126 -6.88 38.18 7.59
CA GLY A 126 -6.58 37.38 8.79
C GLY A 126 -5.39 36.45 8.64
N ILE A 127 -4.94 35.82 9.74
CA ILE A 127 -3.88 34.78 9.75
C ILE A 127 -4.20 33.66 8.75
N VAL A 128 -5.48 33.25 8.69
CA VAL A 128 -5.99 32.26 7.71
C VAL A 128 -5.86 32.75 6.26
N GLY A 129 -6.04 34.05 6.02
CA GLY A 129 -5.83 34.68 4.71
C GLY A 129 -4.37 34.71 4.30
N LYS A 130 -3.46 34.99 5.24
CA LYS A 130 -2.01 34.92 5.01
C LYS A 130 -1.56 33.49 4.65
N ILE A 131 -2.05 32.47 5.36
CA ILE A 131 -1.77 31.06 5.04
C ILE A 131 -2.34 30.68 3.67
N LYS A 132 -3.59 31.06 3.35
CA LYS A 132 -4.18 30.83 2.02
C LYS A 132 -3.38 31.50 0.91
N ASN A 133 -2.93 32.74 1.11
CA ASN A 133 -2.12 33.46 0.12
C ASN A 133 -0.72 32.84 -0.05
N LEU A 134 -0.13 32.30 1.01
CA LEU A 134 1.14 31.57 0.94
C LEU A 134 0.98 30.24 0.18
N LEU A 135 -0.09 29.48 0.46
CA LEU A 135 -0.43 28.23 -0.25
C LEU A 135 -0.83 28.46 -1.72
N LYS A 136 -1.25 29.68 -2.09
CA LYS A 136 -1.57 30.04 -3.48
C LYS A 136 -0.34 30.33 -4.34
N LYS A 137 0.84 30.58 -3.77
CA LYS A 137 2.07 30.83 -4.54
C LYS A 137 2.47 29.59 -5.34
N LYS A 138 2.79 29.78 -6.64
CA LYS A 138 3.20 28.70 -7.57
C LYS A 138 4.31 27.82 -6.99
N TYR A 139 5.35 28.44 -6.43
CA TYR A 139 6.48 27.73 -5.82
C TYR A 139 6.06 26.89 -4.61
N MET A 140 5.19 27.40 -3.73
CA MET A 140 4.71 26.66 -2.56
C MET A 140 3.88 25.43 -2.95
N ARG A 141 3.04 25.52 -3.99
CA ARG A 141 2.29 24.36 -4.48
C ARG A 141 3.20 23.27 -5.04
N ILE A 142 4.22 23.66 -5.82
CA ILE A 142 5.19 22.70 -6.36
C ILE A 142 5.97 22.06 -5.21
N PHE A 143 6.43 22.85 -4.25
CA PHE A 143 7.13 22.38 -3.06
C PHE A 143 6.28 21.39 -2.25
N LEU A 144 5.02 21.70 -1.98
CA LEU A 144 4.11 20.81 -1.24
C LEU A 144 3.82 19.51 -1.98
N LYS A 145 3.63 19.56 -3.31
CA LYS A 145 3.50 18.36 -4.14
C LYS A 145 4.76 17.48 -4.04
N ALA A 146 5.94 18.09 -4.16
CA ALA A 146 7.20 17.38 -4.06
C ALA A 146 7.35 16.76 -2.66
N LEU A 147 7.05 17.52 -1.60
CA LEU A 147 7.12 17.04 -0.22
C LEU A 147 6.18 15.84 0.01
N LEU A 148 4.94 15.90 -0.49
CA LEU A 148 3.97 14.79 -0.38
C LEU A 148 4.48 13.49 -1.02
N ILE A 149 5.24 13.58 -2.11
CA ILE A 149 5.82 12.42 -2.79
C ILE A 149 7.12 11.97 -2.12
N LEU A 150 7.98 12.91 -1.71
CA LEU A 150 9.31 12.61 -1.18
C LEU A 150 9.27 12.02 0.23
N ILE A 151 8.31 12.41 1.08
CA ILE A 151 8.20 11.84 2.44
C ILE A 151 8.02 10.30 2.41
N PRO A 152 7.01 9.73 1.72
CA PRO A 152 6.84 8.28 1.69
C PRO A 152 8.01 7.55 1.01
N ILE A 153 8.70 8.18 0.03
CA ILE A 153 9.96 7.63 -0.51
C ILE A 153 11.03 7.57 0.58
N GLY A 154 11.19 8.63 1.36
CA GLY A 154 12.11 8.68 2.49
C GLY A 154 11.80 7.60 3.54
N VAL A 155 10.52 7.37 3.84
CA VAL A 155 10.08 6.28 4.73
C VAL A 155 10.45 4.91 4.15
N GLY A 156 10.26 4.70 2.84
CA GLY A 156 10.70 3.48 2.17
C GLY A 156 12.21 3.26 2.26
N ILE A 157 13.02 4.29 2.01
CA ILE A 157 14.49 4.22 2.12
C ILE A 157 14.91 3.94 3.57
N ALA A 158 14.25 4.56 4.54
CA ALA A 158 14.48 4.28 5.95
C ALA A 158 14.17 2.80 6.26
N ALA A 159 13.08 2.25 5.73
CA ALA A 159 12.76 0.83 5.90
C ALA A 159 13.83 -0.11 5.29
N LEU A 160 14.54 0.30 4.23
CA LEU A 160 15.67 -0.47 3.69
C LEU A 160 16.94 -0.39 4.56
N THR A 161 17.18 0.74 5.20
CA THR A 161 18.49 1.08 5.80
C THR A 161 18.56 0.94 7.32
N LEU A 162 17.41 1.03 8.01
CA LEU A 162 17.33 0.91 9.46
C LEU A 162 17.76 -0.50 9.94
N PRO A 163 18.20 -0.70 11.20
CA PRO A 163 18.64 -2.01 11.70
C PRO A 163 17.55 -3.11 11.69
N ASP A 164 17.93 -4.37 11.50
CA ASP A 164 17.00 -5.52 11.50
C ASP A 164 16.30 -5.72 12.85
N ALA A 165 16.97 -5.37 13.95
CA ALA A 165 16.43 -5.37 15.31
C ALA A 165 15.08 -4.64 15.46
N LEU A 166 14.78 -3.66 14.59
CA LEU A 166 13.52 -2.92 14.62
C LEU A 166 12.39 -3.64 13.89
N PHE A 167 12.70 -4.62 13.04
CA PHE A 167 11.75 -5.26 12.14
C PHE A 167 11.69 -6.79 12.27
N MET A 168 12.60 -7.44 13.00
CA MET A 168 12.54 -8.88 13.21
C MET A 168 11.34 -9.27 14.09
N ASP A 169 10.61 -10.32 13.71
CA ASP A 169 9.50 -10.85 14.51
C ASP A 169 10.06 -11.61 15.73
N PRO A 170 9.45 -11.47 16.93
CA PRO A 170 9.95 -12.14 18.13
C PRO A 170 9.93 -13.66 18.02
N ASP A 171 8.98 -14.21 17.26
CA ASP A 171 8.85 -15.63 16.95
C ASP A 171 10.11 -16.24 16.29
N PHE A 172 11.04 -15.41 15.80
CA PHE A 172 12.31 -15.89 15.26
C PHE A 172 13.22 -16.51 16.33
N GLU A 173 13.06 -16.12 17.59
CA GLU A 173 13.76 -16.77 18.71
C GLU A 173 13.34 -18.23 18.82
N ASP A 174 12.03 -18.49 18.86
CA ASP A 174 11.49 -19.85 18.98
C ASP A 174 11.66 -20.67 17.69
N LYS A 175 11.50 -20.04 16.51
CA LYS A 175 11.53 -20.73 15.21
C LYS A 175 12.93 -21.00 14.69
N TYR A 176 13.87 -20.09 14.94
CA TYR A 176 15.22 -20.12 14.33
C TYR A 176 16.35 -20.10 15.37
N GLY A 177 16.04 -20.08 16.67
CA GLY A 177 17.04 -20.14 17.74
C GLY A 177 17.94 -18.90 17.82
N ILE A 178 17.45 -17.74 17.40
CA ILE A 178 18.18 -16.47 17.45
C ILE A 178 17.99 -15.81 18.82
N ASP A 179 19.08 -15.28 19.39
CA ASP A 179 19.03 -14.55 20.66
C ASP A 179 18.08 -13.34 20.58
N GLY A 180 16.97 -13.42 21.32
CA GLY A 180 15.92 -12.40 21.33
C GLY A 180 16.30 -11.12 22.06
N SER A 181 17.43 -11.07 22.75
CA SER A 181 17.91 -9.87 23.46
C SER A 181 18.19 -8.67 22.55
N PHE A 182 18.35 -8.91 21.24
CA PHE A 182 18.55 -7.87 20.23
C PHE A 182 17.24 -7.30 19.67
N PHE A 183 16.07 -7.86 19.99
CA PHE A 183 14.79 -7.42 19.45
C PHE A 183 14.27 -6.18 20.17
N ILE A 184 13.89 -5.16 19.40
CA ILE A 184 13.27 -3.94 19.92
C ILE A 184 11.77 -4.05 19.67
N THR A 185 11.00 -4.35 20.72
CA THR A 185 9.54 -4.56 20.64
C THR A 185 8.77 -3.59 21.52
N ILE A 186 7.53 -3.29 21.12
CA ILE A 186 6.52 -2.58 21.93
C ILE A 186 5.30 -3.50 21.98
N PHE A 187 4.88 -3.90 23.19
CA PHE A 187 3.79 -4.87 23.41
C PHE A 187 3.97 -6.20 22.64
N GLY A 188 5.20 -6.68 22.49
CA GLY A 188 5.48 -7.91 21.74
C GLY A 188 5.43 -7.77 20.22
N TYR A 189 5.27 -6.55 19.68
CA TYR A 189 5.34 -6.28 18.24
C TYR A 189 6.60 -5.47 17.88
N PRO A 190 7.29 -5.76 16.76
CA PRO A 190 8.53 -5.06 16.43
C PRO A 190 8.30 -3.55 16.22
N VAL A 191 9.11 -2.70 16.86
CA VAL A 191 8.85 -1.24 16.92
C VAL A 191 8.84 -0.59 15.54
N GLY A 192 9.79 -0.97 14.67
CA GLY A 192 9.83 -0.46 13.30
C GLY A 192 8.57 -0.82 12.52
N ARG A 193 8.10 -2.06 12.63
CA ARG A 193 6.83 -2.49 12.02
C ARG A 193 5.65 -1.74 12.61
N ALA A 194 5.64 -1.51 13.93
CA ALA A 194 4.58 -0.79 14.62
C ALA A 194 4.42 0.63 14.07
N VAL A 195 5.53 1.36 13.97
CA VAL A 195 5.55 2.73 13.45
C VAL A 195 5.11 2.77 11.99
N LEU A 196 5.60 1.85 11.16
CA LEU A 196 5.22 1.81 9.75
C LEU A 196 3.73 1.48 9.57
N ASN A 197 3.23 0.42 10.22
CA ASN A 197 1.90 -0.13 9.96
C ASN A 197 0.78 0.57 10.72
N PHE A 198 1.02 1.02 11.96
CA PHE A 198 -0.02 1.59 12.81
C PHE A 198 -0.01 3.11 12.89
N ILE A 199 1.12 3.76 12.55
CA ILE A 199 1.23 5.22 12.59
C ILE A 199 1.30 5.78 11.18
N LEU A 200 2.35 5.47 10.43
CA LEU A 200 2.60 6.11 9.14
C LEU A 200 1.61 5.64 8.07
N LEU A 201 1.38 4.34 7.93
CA LEU A 201 0.48 3.80 6.91
C LEU A 201 -0.94 4.39 7.02
N PRO A 202 -1.60 4.47 8.20
CA PRO A 202 -2.90 5.12 8.31
C PRO A 202 -2.86 6.61 7.95
N ILE A 203 -1.82 7.34 8.36
CA ILE A 203 -1.69 8.77 8.02
C ILE A 203 -1.67 8.98 6.50
N PHE A 204 -0.90 8.16 5.77
CA PHE A 204 -0.76 8.30 4.33
C PHE A 204 -1.92 7.68 3.55
N VAL A 205 -2.51 6.57 4.02
CA VAL A 205 -3.50 5.83 3.24
C VAL A 205 -4.93 6.23 3.59
N ALA A 206 -5.23 6.57 4.85
CA ALA A 206 -6.60 6.90 5.25
C ALA A 206 -7.13 8.17 4.56
N ILE A 207 -6.25 9.11 4.19
CA ILE A 207 -6.65 10.36 3.53
C ILE A 207 -7.31 10.15 2.16
N ILE A 208 -7.03 9.01 1.51
CA ILE A 208 -7.43 8.73 0.13
C ILE A 208 -8.93 8.43 0.00
N PRO A 209 -9.51 7.46 0.74
CA PRO A 209 -10.94 7.23 0.66
C PRO A 209 -11.74 8.49 1.02
N PHE A 210 -11.30 9.27 2.02
CA PHE A 210 -11.93 10.54 2.35
C PHE A 210 -11.85 11.57 1.23
N LEU A 211 -10.72 11.64 0.50
CA LEU A 211 -10.62 12.51 -0.67
C LEU A 211 -11.62 12.08 -1.76
N TYR A 212 -11.69 10.79 -2.08
CA TYR A 212 -12.61 10.31 -3.10
C TYR A 212 -14.09 10.52 -2.71
N ILE A 213 -14.43 10.38 -1.42
CA ILE A 213 -15.75 10.77 -0.89
C ILE A 213 -15.98 12.27 -1.11
N TYR A 214 -15.00 13.11 -0.75
CA TYR A 214 -15.10 14.56 -0.96
C TYR A 214 -15.32 14.91 -2.44
N LEU A 215 -14.54 14.34 -3.36
CA LEU A 215 -14.70 14.53 -4.79
C LEU A 215 -16.07 14.03 -5.30
N ALA A 216 -16.55 12.91 -4.78
CA ALA A 216 -17.88 12.40 -5.11
C ALA A 216 -18.98 13.37 -4.68
N THR A 217 -18.86 14.03 -3.52
CA THR A 217 -19.85 15.03 -3.08
C THR A 217 -19.83 16.33 -3.90
N ARG A 218 -18.71 16.66 -4.54
CA ARG A 218 -18.53 17.88 -5.34
C ARG A 218 -18.79 17.70 -6.83
N THR A 219 -18.97 16.46 -7.29
CA THR A 219 -19.19 16.13 -8.70
C THR A 219 -20.60 15.57 -8.93
N PHE A 220 -21.02 15.54 -10.20
CA PHE A 220 -22.37 15.09 -10.58
C PHE A 220 -22.30 13.98 -11.64
N GLY A 221 -23.39 13.24 -11.77
CA GLY A 221 -23.55 12.21 -12.79
C GLY A 221 -22.60 11.02 -12.63
N VAL A 222 -21.99 10.61 -13.75
CA VAL A 222 -21.15 9.39 -13.82
C VAL A 222 -19.84 9.55 -13.04
N LEU A 223 -19.28 10.77 -12.97
CA LEU A 223 -18.08 11.08 -12.18
C LEU A 223 -18.30 10.88 -10.67
N ARG A 224 -19.47 11.24 -10.15
CA ARG A 224 -19.82 11.00 -8.75
C ARG A 224 -19.82 9.51 -8.42
N ARG A 225 -20.40 8.69 -9.29
CA ARG A 225 -20.43 7.22 -9.13
C ARG A 225 -19.02 6.63 -9.17
N SER A 226 -18.20 7.07 -10.12
CA SER A 226 -16.80 6.66 -10.22
C SER A 226 -16.00 6.99 -8.94
N TYR A 227 -16.10 8.23 -8.43
CA TYR A 227 -15.38 8.60 -7.22
C TYR A 227 -15.90 7.89 -5.97
N ALA A 228 -17.22 7.68 -5.85
CA ALA A 228 -17.78 6.92 -4.74
C ALA A 228 -17.31 5.45 -4.74
N LEU A 229 -17.29 4.81 -5.93
CA LEU A 229 -16.80 3.44 -6.05
C LEU A 229 -15.29 3.36 -5.79
N ASN A 230 -14.48 4.32 -6.25
CA ASN A 230 -13.06 4.38 -5.90
C ASN A 230 -12.86 4.51 -4.37
N ALA A 231 -13.65 5.35 -3.69
CA ALA A 231 -13.59 5.45 -2.23
C ALA A 231 -13.91 4.11 -1.55
N ILE A 232 -14.98 3.44 -1.97
CA ILE A 232 -15.37 2.13 -1.43
C ILE A 232 -14.27 1.10 -1.69
N GLY A 233 -13.72 1.06 -2.89
CA GLY A 233 -12.59 0.21 -3.25
C GLY A 233 -11.40 0.43 -2.33
N PHE A 234 -10.93 1.67 -2.16
CA PHE A 234 -9.81 1.95 -1.25
C PHE A 234 -10.12 1.63 0.22
N LEU A 235 -11.35 1.85 0.69
CA LEU A 235 -11.76 1.44 2.05
C LEU A 235 -11.67 -0.08 2.23
N LEU A 236 -12.20 -0.84 1.28
CA LEU A 236 -12.14 -2.31 1.32
C LEU A 236 -10.71 -2.82 1.25
N TYR A 237 -9.84 -2.17 0.48
CA TYR A 237 -8.41 -2.50 0.42
C TYR A 237 -7.73 -2.32 1.78
N VAL A 238 -7.96 -1.17 2.43
CA VAL A 238 -7.42 -0.88 3.77
C VAL A 238 -7.99 -1.84 4.81
N LEU A 239 -9.29 -2.10 4.75
CA LEU A 239 -9.96 -3.05 5.64
C LEU A 239 -9.36 -4.46 5.50
N GLY A 240 -9.20 -4.96 4.28
CA GLY A 240 -8.54 -6.25 4.03
C GLY A 240 -7.13 -6.29 4.65
N ARG A 241 -6.34 -5.23 4.47
CA ARG A 241 -4.98 -5.12 5.05
C ARG A 241 -4.95 -5.12 6.58
N ILE A 242 -5.94 -4.52 7.24
CA ILE A 242 -6.04 -4.48 8.71
C ILE A 242 -6.53 -5.84 9.24
N LEU A 243 -7.52 -6.43 8.57
CA LEU A 243 -8.09 -7.73 8.95
C LEU A 243 -7.07 -8.86 8.87
N ASP A 244 -6.15 -8.80 7.90
CA ASP A 244 -4.99 -9.69 7.77
C ASP A 244 -4.23 -9.80 9.11
N GLY A 245 -3.77 -8.67 9.65
CA GLY A 245 -3.06 -8.66 10.93
C GLY A 245 -3.93 -8.94 12.15
N LEU A 246 -5.25 -8.69 12.10
CA LEU A 246 -6.15 -9.00 13.21
C LEU A 246 -6.47 -10.49 13.29
N PHE A 247 -6.76 -11.14 12.17
CA PHE A 247 -7.14 -12.56 12.14
C PHE A 247 -5.96 -13.48 12.44
N ASP A 248 -4.76 -13.09 12.03
CA ASP A 248 -3.52 -13.79 12.38
C ASP A 248 -3.31 -13.79 13.91
N ASN A 249 -3.44 -12.63 14.56
CA ASN A 249 -3.35 -12.51 16.02
C ASN A 249 -4.48 -13.25 16.79
N MET A 250 -5.63 -13.47 16.17
CA MET A 250 -6.74 -14.22 16.78
C MET A 250 -6.61 -15.75 16.58
N GLY A 251 -5.60 -16.22 15.85
CA GLY A 251 -5.39 -17.64 15.54
C GLY A 251 -6.44 -18.22 14.60
N TRP A 252 -7.18 -17.38 13.86
CA TRP A 252 -8.22 -17.82 12.93
C TRP A 252 -7.63 -18.13 11.55
N VAL A 253 -6.79 -19.16 11.49
CA VAL A 253 -5.98 -19.52 10.31
C VAL A 253 -6.81 -19.60 9.02
N HIS A 254 -7.99 -20.25 9.06
CA HIS A 254 -8.86 -20.41 7.89
C HIS A 254 -9.44 -19.08 7.40
N VAL A 255 -9.77 -18.17 8.33
CA VAL A 255 -10.36 -16.87 8.00
C VAL A 255 -9.29 -15.91 7.49
N SER A 256 -8.10 -15.94 8.10
CA SER A 256 -6.93 -15.17 7.66
C SER A 256 -6.50 -15.57 6.25
N ALA A 257 -6.53 -16.87 5.93
CA ALA A 257 -6.14 -17.36 4.61
C ALA A 257 -7.08 -16.90 3.47
N LEU A 258 -8.37 -16.66 3.77
CA LEU A 258 -9.39 -16.42 2.74
C LEU A 258 -9.90 -14.98 2.70
N ALA A 259 -10.29 -14.43 3.86
CA ALA A 259 -11.05 -13.18 3.89
C ALA A 259 -10.22 -11.95 3.47
N PRO A 260 -8.99 -11.71 3.98
CA PRO A 260 -8.15 -10.59 3.54
C PRO A 260 -7.83 -10.60 2.04
N PRO A 261 -7.34 -11.71 1.43
CA PRO A 261 -7.06 -11.73 0.00
C PRO A 261 -8.31 -11.50 -0.85
N LEU A 262 -9.45 -12.10 -0.49
CA LEU A 262 -10.71 -11.94 -1.23
C LEU A 262 -11.25 -10.50 -1.12
N LEU A 263 -11.16 -9.87 0.04
CA LEU A 263 -11.52 -8.46 0.22
C LEU A 263 -10.62 -7.54 -0.62
N ILE A 264 -9.32 -7.84 -0.68
CA ILE A 264 -8.39 -7.12 -1.54
C ILE A 264 -8.75 -7.32 -3.01
N LEU A 265 -9.06 -8.54 -3.47
CA LEU A 265 -9.50 -8.80 -4.85
C LEU A 265 -10.78 -8.03 -5.18
N LEU A 266 -11.78 -8.08 -4.30
CA LEU A 266 -13.03 -7.34 -4.46
C LEU A 266 -12.77 -5.83 -4.55
N SER A 267 -11.87 -5.31 -3.72
CA SER A 267 -11.49 -3.90 -3.72
C SER A 267 -10.91 -3.46 -5.07
N LEU A 268 -10.01 -4.28 -5.65
CA LEU A 268 -9.38 -4.00 -6.92
C LEU A 268 -10.40 -4.04 -8.06
N LEU A 269 -11.31 -5.01 -8.03
CA LEU A 269 -12.38 -5.13 -9.02
C LEU A 269 -13.31 -3.91 -8.99
N ILE A 270 -13.68 -3.45 -7.80
CA ILE A 270 -14.47 -2.23 -7.63
C ILE A 270 -13.72 -1.01 -8.18
N ILE A 271 -12.41 -0.89 -7.94
CA ILE A 271 -11.59 0.21 -8.49
C ILE A 271 -11.59 0.18 -10.03
N VAL A 272 -11.48 -0.99 -10.65
CA VAL A 272 -11.54 -1.11 -12.12
C VAL A 272 -12.91 -0.67 -12.64
N ILE A 273 -14.00 -1.17 -12.05
CA ILE A 273 -15.37 -0.79 -12.41
C ILE A 273 -15.57 0.73 -12.26
N ALA A 274 -15.12 1.29 -11.13
CA ALA A 274 -15.19 2.71 -10.84
C ALA A 274 -14.58 3.53 -11.96
N ASN A 275 -13.40 3.15 -12.42
CA ASN A 275 -12.70 3.88 -13.47
C ASN A 275 -13.34 3.64 -14.84
N ASN A 276 -13.86 2.45 -15.13
CA ASN A 276 -14.58 2.17 -16.39
C ASN A 276 -15.82 3.07 -16.57
N TYR A 277 -16.54 3.42 -15.50
CA TYR A 277 -17.62 4.42 -15.58
C TYR A 277 -17.14 5.78 -16.10
N GLU A 278 -15.95 6.24 -15.72
CA GLU A 278 -15.38 7.50 -16.24
C GLU A 278 -15.09 7.44 -17.76
N GLN A 279 -15.00 6.24 -18.33
CA GLN A 279 -14.69 5.98 -19.73
C GLN A 279 -15.89 6.10 -20.67
N LEU A 280 -17.12 6.00 -20.16
CA LEU A 280 -18.37 6.11 -20.93
C LEU A 280 -18.74 7.58 -21.26
N LYS A 281 -17.77 8.49 -21.16
CA LYS A 281 -17.87 9.89 -21.57
C LYS A 281 -17.17 10.07 -22.91
#